data_AF-A0A9P4NMS2-F1
#
_entry.id   AF-A0A9P4NMS2-F1
#
_cell.length_a   1.000
_cell.length_b   1.000
_cell.length_c   1.000
_cell.angle_alpha   90.00
_cell.angle_beta   90.00
_cell.angle_gamma   90.00
#
_symmetry.space_group_name_H-M   'P 1'
#
loop_
_entity.id
_entity.type
_entity.pdbx_description
1 polymer ?
#
loop_
_entity_poly.entity_id
_entity_poly.type
_entity_poly.pdbx_seq_one_letter_code
_entity_poly.pdbx_strand_id
1 'polypeptide(L)'
;MPKAPKQPARPRGKPLEFPMIVPGSKDLLLLNLSKTKGRFIQSAVDYIQEDVELISELPLIFDIPSEPRDTYDRRAEACVRRLPADKKRGFFNLHHNGSDDIKHLMALNCFAGCGPRGEAGRTVYHWISLFNHACRPNCHFSFDKRTGRANIRTLVPIPNAGTELTIDYDPTDGFSSVADRQVDILRRWNFSCDCSACTNAEATTSMREKLLQQQKAMKLHLEKEVPTRKILEKDLHSYIAGMKQEHFFFDLPQFYDRAADVYRVDDGERQSRGGG
;
A
#
# COMPACT_ATOMS: atom_id res chain seq x y z
N MET A 1 -9.06 -23.52 -38.06
CA MET A 1 -8.50 -22.67 -36.98
C MET A 1 -9.37 -22.79 -35.76
N PRO A 2 -8.85 -23.19 -34.58
CA PRO A 2 -9.63 -23.17 -33.36
C PRO A 2 -9.99 -21.72 -33.03
N LYS A 3 -11.29 -21.44 -32.86
CA LYS A 3 -11.77 -20.11 -32.46
C LYS A 3 -11.16 -19.78 -31.10
N ALA A 4 -10.54 -18.60 -30.96
CA ALA A 4 -10.11 -18.10 -29.67
C ALA A 4 -11.30 -18.17 -28.69
N PRO A 5 -11.08 -18.64 -27.44
CA PRO A 5 -12.15 -18.69 -26.46
C PRO A 5 -12.76 -17.29 -26.32
N LYS A 6 -14.09 -17.20 -26.44
CA LYS A 6 -14.79 -15.92 -26.25
C LYS A 6 -14.50 -15.43 -24.83
N GLN A 7 -13.97 -14.21 -24.72
CA GLN A 7 -13.77 -13.57 -23.42
C GLN A 7 -15.14 -13.51 -22.69
N PRO A 8 -15.16 -13.73 -21.36
CA PRO A 8 -16.39 -13.57 -20.61
C PRO A 8 -16.87 -12.13 -20.72
N ALA A 9 -18.05 -11.93 -21.28
CA ALA A 9 -18.66 -10.61 -21.37
C ALA A 9 -18.90 -10.05 -19.95
N ARG A 10 -18.75 -8.72 -19.80
CA ARG A 10 -19.11 -8.02 -18.57
C ARG A 10 -20.52 -8.45 -18.14
N PRO A 11 -20.74 -8.80 -16.86
CA PRO A 11 -22.06 -9.21 -16.41
C PRO A 11 -23.07 -8.11 -16.75
N ARG A 12 -24.19 -8.47 -17.40
CA ARG A 12 -25.27 -7.50 -17.65
C ARG A 12 -25.83 -7.07 -16.28
N GLY A 13 -25.68 -5.81 -15.95
CA GLY A 13 -26.13 -5.22 -14.69
C GLY A 13 -26.32 -3.72 -14.84
N LYS A 14 -27.11 -3.11 -13.96
CA LYS A 14 -27.19 -1.65 -13.88
C LYS A 14 -25.79 -1.08 -13.63
N PRO A 15 -25.41 0.03 -14.29
CA PRO A 15 -24.19 0.75 -13.95
C PRO A 15 -24.15 1.08 -12.46
N LEU A 16 -22.95 1.15 -11.88
CA LEU A 16 -22.78 1.71 -10.54
C LEU A 16 -23.19 3.19 -10.59
N GLU A 17 -24.04 3.59 -9.66
CA GLU A 17 -24.35 4.99 -9.41
C GLU A 17 -23.30 5.57 -8.45
N PHE A 18 -22.88 6.81 -8.69
CA PHE A 18 -21.88 7.50 -7.88
C PHE A 18 -22.47 8.82 -7.34
N PRO A 19 -22.13 9.21 -6.09
CA PRO A 19 -21.31 8.46 -5.14
C PRO A 19 -22.06 7.27 -4.53
N MET A 20 -21.34 6.23 -4.14
CA MET A 20 -21.89 5.02 -3.49
C MET A 20 -21.19 4.77 -2.16
N ILE A 21 -21.94 4.49 -1.10
CA ILE A 21 -21.36 4.01 0.16
C ILE A 21 -20.70 2.64 -0.07
N VAL A 22 -19.45 2.50 0.36
CA VAL A 22 -18.71 1.24 0.26
C VAL A 22 -19.29 0.24 1.27
N PRO A 23 -19.85 -0.90 0.83
CA PRO A 23 -20.38 -1.92 1.72
C PRO A 23 -19.35 -2.43 2.72
N GLY A 24 -19.77 -2.55 3.98
CA GLY A 24 -18.91 -3.05 5.06
C GLY A 24 -17.94 -2.01 5.63
N SER A 25 -17.95 -0.78 5.13
CA SER A 25 -17.08 0.32 5.62
C SER A 25 -17.64 1.07 6.84
N LYS A 26 -18.76 0.61 7.43
CA LYS A 26 -19.48 1.30 8.52
C LYS A 26 -19.88 2.74 8.14
N ASP A 27 -20.27 2.93 6.88
CA ASP A 27 -20.63 4.21 6.27
C ASP A 27 -19.52 5.28 6.31
N LEU A 28 -18.27 4.88 6.52
CA LEU A 28 -17.11 5.79 6.55
C LEU A 28 -16.62 6.16 5.15
N LEU A 29 -16.94 5.37 4.13
CA LEU A 29 -16.32 5.47 2.82
C LEU A 29 -17.34 5.64 1.69
N LEU A 30 -17.03 6.55 0.78
CA LEU A 30 -17.73 6.70 -0.50
C LEU A 30 -16.81 6.29 -1.65
N LEU A 31 -17.32 5.46 -2.54
CA LEU A 31 -16.77 5.24 -3.87
C LEU A 31 -17.30 6.33 -4.81
N ASN A 32 -16.40 7.00 -5.52
CA ASN A 32 -16.71 8.06 -6.47
C ASN A 32 -16.00 7.84 -7.82
N LEU A 33 -16.30 8.68 -8.80
CA LEU A 33 -15.76 8.62 -10.16
C LEU A 33 -15.27 10.00 -10.61
N SER A 34 -14.04 10.05 -11.09
CA SER A 34 -13.39 11.22 -11.69
C SER A 34 -13.00 10.92 -13.14
N LYS A 35 -13.02 11.96 -13.99
CA LYS A 35 -12.52 11.87 -15.37
C LYS A 35 -11.01 11.61 -15.44
N THR A 36 -10.26 12.11 -14.47
CA THR A 36 -8.78 12.04 -14.46
C THR A 36 -8.27 10.86 -13.63
N LYS A 37 -8.91 10.57 -12.49
CA LYS A 37 -8.47 9.53 -11.55
C LYS A 37 -9.19 8.19 -11.75
N GLY A 38 -10.24 8.15 -12.57
CA GLY A 38 -11.13 7.01 -12.63
C GLY A 38 -11.91 6.87 -11.32
N ARG A 39 -12.11 5.64 -10.85
CA ARG A 39 -12.80 5.39 -9.58
C ARG A 39 -11.88 5.76 -8.41
N PHE A 40 -12.42 6.20 -7.28
CA PHE A 40 -11.61 6.48 -6.10
C PHE A 40 -12.44 6.42 -4.83
N ILE A 41 -11.77 6.15 -3.70
CA ILE A 41 -12.40 6.09 -2.38
C ILE A 41 -12.13 7.42 -1.66
N GLN A 42 -13.17 7.97 -1.03
CA GLN A 42 -13.09 9.18 -0.21
C GLN A 42 -13.83 9.02 1.12
N SER A 43 -13.49 9.85 2.11
CA SER A 43 -14.21 9.87 3.38
C SER A 43 -15.66 10.30 3.16
N ALA A 44 -16.59 9.59 3.79
CA ALA A 44 -17.99 9.97 3.86
C ALA A 44 -18.29 10.95 5.01
N VAL A 45 -17.37 11.05 5.97
CA VAL A 45 -17.55 11.78 7.24
C VAL A 45 -16.47 12.84 7.43
N ASP A 46 -16.76 13.84 8.26
CA ASP A 46 -15.86 14.97 8.48
C ASP A 46 -14.58 14.60 9.21
N TYR A 47 -14.56 13.52 9.99
CA TYR A 47 -13.36 13.14 10.72
C TYR A 47 -13.23 11.64 10.89
N ILE A 48 -12.05 11.11 10.57
CA ILE A 48 -11.63 9.75 10.91
C ILE A 48 -10.31 9.85 11.66
N GLN A 49 -10.22 9.23 12.83
CA GLN A 49 -8.98 9.18 13.61
C GLN A 49 -7.89 8.36 12.88
N GLU A 50 -6.63 8.54 13.28
CA GLU A 50 -5.55 7.61 12.90
C GLU A 50 -5.77 6.20 13.48
N ASP A 51 -5.18 5.20 12.82
CA ASP A 51 -5.26 3.77 13.15
C ASP A 51 -6.68 3.17 13.18
N VAL A 52 -7.60 3.77 12.41
CA VAL A 52 -8.96 3.23 12.21
C VAL A 52 -8.93 2.20 11.10
N GLU A 53 -9.41 0.99 11.37
CA GLU A 53 -9.68 -0.02 10.34
C GLU A 53 -10.90 0.37 9.51
N LEU A 54 -10.64 0.68 8.24
CA LEU A 54 -11.63 1.13 7.28
C LEU A 54 -12.26 -0.04 6.51
N ILE A 55 -11.44 -1.02 6.13
CA ILE A 55 -11.84 -2.21 5.38
C ILE A 55 -11.07 -3.41 5.90
N SER A 56 -11.76 -4.54 6.05
CA SER A 56 -11.16 -5.87 6.21
C SER A 56 -11.88 -6.84 5.28
N GLU A 57 -11.16 -7.39 4.29
CA GLU A 57 -11.78 -8.29 3.31
C GLU A 57 -10.92 -9.49 2.94
N LEU A 58 -11.61 -10.54 2.49
CA LEU A 58 -10.99 -11.67 1.80
C LEU A 58 -10.85 -11.34 0.31
N PRO A 59 -9.82 -11.84 -0.36
CA PRO A 59 -9.58 -11.56 -1.75
C PRO A 59 -10.69 -12.13 -2.65
N LEU A 60 -10.91 -11.47 -3.79
CA LEU A 60 -11.68 -12.02 -4.90
C LEU A 60 -10.93 -13.20 -5.52
N ILE A 61 -9.64 -13.00 -5.76
CA ILE A 61 -8.73 -13.99 -6.34
C ILE A 61 -7.52 -14.08 -5.44
N PHE A 62 -7.17 -15.28 -5.01
CA PHE A 62 -6.10 -15.48 -4.03
C PHE A 62 -4.91 -16.23 -4.63
N ASP A 63 -3.72 -15.63 -4.50
CA ASP A 63 -2.43 -16.31 -4.62
C ASP A 63 -2.23 -17.12 -5.92
N ILE A 64 -2.62 -16.52 -7.05
CA ILE A 64 -2.33 -17.10 -8.38
C ILE A 64 -0.81 -17.14 -8.57
N PRO A 65 -0.23 -18.30 -8.92
CA PRO A 65 1.21 -18.42 -9.13
C PRO A 65 1.67 -17.61 -10.35
N SER A 66 2.87 -17.04 -10.23
CA SER A 66 3.62 -16.49 -11.33
C SER A 66 4.02 -17.63 -12.27
N GLU A 67 3.52 -17.55 -13.51
CA GLU A 67 3.70 -18.55 -14.55
C GLU A 67 4.00 -17.83 -15.87
N PRO A 68 4.47 -18.53 -16.92
CA PRO A 68 4.53 -17.96 -18.26
C PRO A 68 3.19 -17.31 -18.65
N ARG A 69 3.27 -16.16 -19.33
CA ARG A 69 2.13 -15.25 -19.56
C ARG A 69 0.85 -15.96 -20.01
N ASP A 70 0.92 -16.82 -21.02
CA ASP A 70 -0.26 -17.52 -21.54
C ASP A 70 -0.90 -18.49 -20.53
N THR A 71 -0.09 -19.08 -19.65
CA THR A 71 -0.58 -19.96 -18.59
C THR A 71 -1.19 -19.14 -17.46
N TYR A 72 -0.53 -18.06 -17.05
CA TYR A 72 -1.05 -17.10 -16.07
C TYR A 72 -2.40 -16.53 -16.51
N ASP A 73 -2.50 -16.04 -17.75
CA ASP A 73 -3.73 -15.46 -18.30
C ASP A 73 -4.88 -16.47 -18.28
N ARG A 74 -4.64 -17.70 -18.77
CA ARG A 74 -5.66 -18.77 -18.73
C ARG A 74 -6.10 -19.11 -17.32
N ARG A 75 -5.18 -19.10 -16.35
CA ARG A 75 -5.48 -19.37 -14.95
C ARG A 75 -6.30 -18.23 -14.33
N ALA A 76 -5.90 -16.98 -14.55
CA ALA A 76 -6.63 -15.81 -14.09
C ALA A 76 -8.06 -15.78 -14.64
N GLU A 77 -8.23 -16.03 -15.94
CA GLU A 77 -9.56 -16.14 -16.55
C GLU A 77 -10.41 -17.24 -15.92
N ALA A 78 -9.80 -18.41 -15.63
CA ALA A 78 -10.50 -19.52 -15.01
C ALA A 78 -10.92 -19.19 -13.56
N CYS A 79 -10.11 -18.42 -12.83
CA CYS A 79 -10.46 -17.91 -11.50
C CYS A 79 -11.63 -16.93 -11.57
N VAL A 80 -11.56 -15.91 -12.45
CA VAL A 80 -12.64 -14.93 -12.63
C VAL A 80 -13.95 -15.61 -13.03
N ARG A 81 -13.89 -16.59 -13.95
CA ARG A 81 -15.08 -17.34 -14.40
C ARG A 81 -15.78 -18.07 -13.27
N ARG A 82 -15.04 -18.57 -12.28
CA ARG A 82 -15.56 -19.29 -11.10
C ARG A 82 -16.07 -18.37 -9.99
N LEU A 83 -15.84 -17.06 -10.07
CA LEU A 83 -16.37 -16.13 -9.09
C LEU A 83 -17.91 -16.19 -9.05
N PRO A 84 -18.51 -16.16 -7.83
CA PRO A 84 -19.92 -15.86 -7.64
C PRO A 84 -20.34 -14.58 -8.38
N ALA A 85 -21.62 -14.48 -8.77
CA ALA A 85 -22.08 -13.42 -9.67
C ALA A 85 -21.84 -12.00 -9.13
N ASP A 86 -22.03 -11.79 -7.83
CA ASP A 86 -21.74 -10.54 -7.11
C ASP A 86 -20.24 -10.21 -7.10
N LYS A 87 -19.38 -11.17 -6.74
CA LYS A 87 -17.93 -11.02 -6.75
C LYS A 87 -17.37 -10.76 -8.14
N LYS A 88 -17.93 -11.43 -9.15
CA LYS A 88 -17.59 -11.23 -10.56
C LYS A 88 -17.96 -9.82 -11.03
N ARG A 89 -19.14 -9.31 -10.65
CA ARG A 89 -19.50 -7.90 -10.91
C ARG A 89 -18.51 -6.95 -10.25
N GLY A 90 -18.14 -7.22 -9.00
CA GLY A 90 -17.12 -6.45 -8.28
C GLY A 90 -15.79 -6.40 -9.03
N PHE A 91 -15.29 -7.57 -9.47
CA PHE A 91 -14.07 -7.66 -10.27
C PHE A 91 -14.11 -6.81 -11.55
N PHE A 92 -15.20 -6.87 -12.31
CA PHE A 92 -15.37 -6.04 -13.52
C PHE A 92 -15.70 -4.57 -13.23
N ASN A 93 -15.85 -4.19 -11.96
CA ASN A 93 -15.99 -2.80 -11.51
C ASN A 93 -14.69 -2.26 -10.88
N LEU A 94 -13.58 -3.00 -10.99
CA LEU A 94 -12.24 -2.50 -10.65
C LEU A 94 -11.70 -1.52 -11.71
N HIS A 95 -10.52 -0.95 -11.45
CA HIS A 95 -9.87 -0.04 -12.40
C HIS A 95 -9.51 -0.76 -13.69
N HIS A 96 -9.96 -0.22 -14.82
CA HIS A 96 -9.92 -0.93 -16.10
C HIS A 96 -9.37 -0.09 -17.26
N ASN A 97 -9.09 1.20 -17.05
CA ASN A 97 -8.53 2.13 -18.04
C ASN A 97 -9.13 1.99 -19.47
N GLY A 98 -10.45 1.78 -19.56
CA GLY A 98 -11.16 1.63 -20.83
C GLY A 98 -11.19 0.21 -21.43
N SER A 99 -10.57 -0.79 -20.79
CA SER A 99 -10.55 -2.19 -21.24
C SER A 99 -11.14 -3.15 -20.20
N ASP A 100 -12.14 -3.93 -20.59
CA ASP A 100 -12.74 -4.96 -19.73
C ASP A 100 -12.01 -6.32 -19.84
N ASP A 101 -10.85 -6.38 -20.51
CA ASP A 101 -10.05 -7.60 -20.60
C ASP A 101 -9.55 -8.01 -19.20
N ILE A 102 -9.77 -9.27 -18.83
CA ILE A 102 -9.30 -9.84 -17.56
C ILE A 102 -7.80 -9.63 -17.39
N LYS A 103 -7.01 -9.78 -18.45
CA LYS A 103 -5.56 -9.60 -18.39
C LYS A 103 -5.19 -8.18 -17.96
N HIS A 104 -5.93 -7.20 -18.47
CA HIS A 104 -5.74 -5.80 -18.15
C HIS A 104 -6.19 -5.48 -16.73
N LEU A 105 -7.37 -5.97 -16.32
CA LEU A 105 -7.87 -5.85 -14.94
C LEU A 105 -6.89 -6.48 -13.93
N MET A 106 -6.33 -7.65 -14.23
CA MET A 106 -5.32 -8.28 -13.38
C MET A 106 -4.05 -7.43 -13.31
N ALA A 107 -3.56 -6.90 -14.43
CA ALA A 107 -2.34 -6.09 -14.45
C ALA A 107 -2.45 -4.81 -13.60
N LEU A 108 -3.63 -4.19 -13.55
CA LEU A 108 -3.85 -2.93 -12.82
C LEU A 108 -4.20 -3.11 -11.33
N ASN A 109 -4.80 -4.25 -10.94
CA ASN A 109 -5.42 -4.41 -9.62
C ASN A 109 -4.82 -5.53 -8.76
N CYS A 110 -3.81 -6.26 -9.26
CA CYS A 110 -3.15 -7.32 -8.49
C CYS A 110 -2.15 -6.76 -7.49
N PHE A 111 -2.19 -7.33 -6.29
CA PHE A 111 -1.17 -7.20 -5.25
C PHE A 111 -0.25 -8.43 -5.31
N ALA A 112 1.06 -8.19 -5.37
CA ALA A 112 2.08 -9.21 -5.20
C ALA A 112 2.35 -9.47 -3.71
N GLY A 113 2.97 -10.58 -3.34
CA GLY A 113 3.38 -10.81 -1.95
C GLY A 113 2.27 -11.24 -1.00
N CYS A 114 1.00 -11.11 -1.41
CA CYS A 114 -0.18 -11.17 -0.54
C CYS A 114 -0.69 -12.58 -0.19
N GLY A 115 0.18 -13.58 -0.24
CA GLY A 115 -0.18 -14.98 0.00
C GLY A 115 1.03 -15.86 0.33
N PRO A 116 0.83 -17.18 0.51
CA PRO A 116 1.90 -18.10 0.88
C PRO A 116 3.04 -18.18 -0.14
N ARG A 117 2.80 -17.82 -1.41
CA ARG A 117 3.82 -17.80 -2.47
C ARG A 117 4.70 -16.54 -2.45
N GLY A 118 4.46 -15.58 -1.56
CA GLY A 118 5.21 -14.32 -1.52
C GLY A 118 5.13 -13.58 -2.86
N GLU A 119 6.25 -13.01 -3.31
CA GLU A 119 6.31 -12.20 -4.55
C GLU A 119 5.93 -12.96 -5.82
N ALA A 120 5.93 -14.30 -5.78
CA ALA A 120 5.46 -15.13 -6.88
C ALA A 120 3.93 -15.32 -6.89
N GLY A 121 3.20 -14.80 -5.92
CA GLY A 121 1.73 -14.83 -5.86
C GLY A 121 1.10 -13.55 -6.40
N ARG A 122 -0.10 -13.65 -6.98
CA ARG A 122 -0.93 -12.50 -7.36
C ARG A 122 -2.31 -12.64 -6.73
N THR A 123 -2.71 -11.61 -6.01
CA THR A 123 -3.98 -11.54 -5.27
C THR A 123 -4.75 -10.30 -5.69
N VAL A 124 -6.07 -10.42 -5.88
CA VAL A 124 -6.95 -9.30 -6.20
C VAL A 124 -7.99 -9.18 -5.10
N TYR A 125 -8.15 -7.96 -4.62
CA TYR A 125 -9.15 -7.58 -3.64
C TYR A 125 -10.28 -6.81 -4.32
N HIS A 126 -11.38 -6.54 -3.62
CA HIS A 126 -12.52 -5.85 -4.21
C HIS A 126 -12.43 -4.35 -3.93
N TRP A 127 -12.69 -3.95 -2.70
CA TRP A 127 -12.70 -2.54 -2.32
C TRP A 127 -11.29 -2.01 -2.12
N ILE A 128 -10.37 -2.84 -1.66
CA ILE A 128 -8.97 -2.45 -1.46
C ILE A 128 -8.29 -2.06 -2.79
N SER A 129 -8.61 -2.76 -3.89
CA SER A 129 -8.09 -2.45 -5.23
C SER A 129 -8.57 -1.11 -5.80
N LEU A 130 -9.49 -0.40 -5.12
CA LEU A 130 -10.01 0.91 -5.53
C LEU A 130 -9.37 2.10 -4.80
N PHE A 131 -8.45 1.85 -3.87
CA PHE A 131 -7.68 2.91 -3.24
C PHE A 131 -6.60 3.38 -4.20
N ASN A 132 -6.62 4.67 -4.54
CA ASN A 132 -5.61 5.23 -5.44
C ASN A 132 -4.25 5.37 -4.75
N HIS A 133 -3.24 5.56 -5.59
CA HIS A 133 -1.88 5.78 -5.13
C HIS A 133 -1.64 7.22 -4.62
N ALA A 134 -0.85 7.33 -3.57
CA ALA A 134 -0.05 8.54 -3.29
C ALA A 134 1.32 8.14 -2.74
N CYS A 135 2.38 8.87 -3.13
CA CYS A 135 3.73 8.65 -2.59
C CYS A 135 3.86 9.05 -1.12
N ARG A 136 2.89 9.81 -0.59
CA ARG A 136 2.68 10.09 0.84
C ARG A 136 1.23 9.73 1.17
N PRO A 137 0.93 8.44 1.40
CA PRO A 137 -0.43 7.95 1.52
C PRO A 137 -1.03 8.27 2.88
N ASN A 138 -2.35 8.44 2.96
CA ASN A 138 -3.04 8.62 4.26
C ASN A 138 -3.60 7.31 4.83
N CYS A 139 -3.49 6.20 4.08
CA CYS A 139 -3.86 4.87 4.52
C CYS A 139 -2.74 3.86 4.28
N HIS A 140 -2.79 2.76 5.02
CA HIS A 140 -1.85 1.66 4.91
C HIS A 140 -2.57 0.34 4.64
N PHE A 141 -2.00 -0.41 3.70
CA PHE A 141 -2.43 -1.75 3.33
C PHE A 141 -1.59 -2.80 4.08
N SER A 142 -2.28 -3.70 4.79
CA SER A 142 -1.67 -4.84 5.48
C SER A 142 -2.40 -6.12 5.14
N PHE A 143 -1.73 -7.26 5.26
CA PHE A 143 -2.33 -8.56 4.95
C PHE A 143 -1.75 -9.70 5.78
N ASP A 144 -2.57 -10.73 6.01
CA ASP A 144 -2.16 -11.99 6.59
C ASP A 144 -1.87 -13.00 5.47
N LYS A 145 -0.61 -13.41 5.35
CA LYS A 145 -0.14 -14.35 4.30
C LYS A 145 -0.86 -15.69 4.31
N ARG A 146 -1.32 -16.17 5.46
CA ARG A 146 -1.90 -17.51 5.64
C ARG A 146 -3.35 -17.55 5.20
N THR A 147 -4.11 -16.51 5.54
CA THR A 147 -5.54 -16.40 5.29
C THR A 147 -5.86 -15.58 4.04
N GLY A 148 -4.91 -14.77 3.56
CA GLY A 148 -5.10 -13.82 2.47
C GLY A 148 -5.92 -12.59 2.85
N ARG A 149 -6.42 -12.51 4.09
CA ARG A 149 -7.19 -11.36 4.56
C ARG A 149 -6.32 -10.12 4.55
N ALA A 150 -6.84 -9.05 3.97
CA ALA A 150 -6.17 -7.75 3.97
C ALA A 150 -7.03 -6.68 4.63
N ASN A 151 -6.35 -5.67 5.17
CA ASN A 151 -6.95 -4.55 5.86
C ASN A 151 -6.39 -3.23 5.34
N ILE A 152 -7.25 -2.22 5.32
CA ILE A 152 -6.86 -0.82 5.17
C ILE A 152 -7.06 -0.11 6.49
N ARG A 153 -6.02 0.58 6.96
CA ARG A 153 -6.06 1.43 8.15
C ARG A 153 -5.62 2.85 7.83
N THR A 154 -6.19 3.84 8.51
CA THR A 154 -5.72 5.23 8.42
C THR A 154 -4.34 5.36 9.06
N LEU A 155 -3.39 5.97 8.35
CA LEU A 155 -2.04 6.28 8.87
C LEU A 155 -2.01 7.58 9.66
N VAL A 156 -2.87 8.51 9.29
CA VAL A 156 -3.00 9.85 9.85
C VAL A 156 -4.49 10.18 9.99
N PRO A 157 -4.87 11.16 10.82
CA PRO A 157 -6.25 11.62 10.87
C PRO A 157 -6.73 12.13 9.50
N ILE A 158 -7.96 11.80 9.12
CA ILE A 158 -8.62 12.25 7.89
C ILE A 158 -9.53 13.42 8.26
N PRO A 159 -9.25 14.66 7.81
CA PRO A 159 -9.80 15.86 8.42
C PRO A 159 -11.14 16.36 7.85
N ASN A 160 -11.65 15.81 6.72
CA ASN A 160 -12.91 16.25 6.10
C ASN A 160 -13.59 15.15 5.30
N ALA A 161 -14.93 15.23 5.18
CA ALA A 161 -15.68 14.47 4.20
C ALA A 161 -15.21 14.85 2.78
N GLY A 162 -15.17 13.87 1.87
CA GLY A 162 -14.64 14.05 0.53
C GLY A 162 -13.11 13.98 0.42
N THR A 163 -12.37 13.85 1.53
CA THR A 163 -10.92 13.60 1.46
C THR A 163 -10.66 12.25 0.81
N GLU A 164 -9.93 12.22 -0.31
CA GLU A 164 -9.53 10.99 -0.99
C GLU A 164 -8.61 10.14 -0.09
N LEU A 165 -8.89 8.85 0.00
CA LEU A 165 -8.06 7.90 0.75
C LEU A 165 -7.14 7.16 -0.22
N THR A 166 -5.86 7.13 0.13
CA THR A 166 -4.80 6.63 -0.75
C THR A 166 -3.87 5.68 -0.02
N ILE A 167 -3.31 4.74 -0.76
CA ILE A 167 -2.27 3.80 -0.31
C ILE A 167 -1.00 4.00 -1.14
N ASP A 168 0.12 3.48 -0.66
CA ASP A 168 1.31 3.37 -1.51
C ASP A 168 1.24 2.08 -2.33
N TYR A 169 1.50 2.18 -3.64
CA TYR A 169 1.53 1.02 -4.54
C TYR A 169 2.92 0.36 -4.57
N ASP A 170 3.96 1.09 -4.16
CA ASP A 170 5.34 0.58 -4.09
C ASP A 170 6.03 1.04 -2.79
N PRO A 171 5.58 0.50 -1.63
CA PRO A 171 6.13 0.90 -0.33
C PRO A 171 7.59 0.48 -0.14
N THR A 172 8.10 -0.44 -0.97
CA THR A 172 9.48 -0.94 -0.87
C THR A 172 10.54 0.04 -1.35
N ASP A 173 10.13 1.10 -2.07
CA ASP A 173 11.04 2.10 -2.64
C ASP A 173 10.77 3.52 -2.12
N GLY A 174 10.37 3.63 -0.85
CA GLY A 174 10.02 4.90 -0.22
C GLY A 174 11.11 5.98 -0.38
N PHE A 175 12.39 5.59 -0.34
CA PHE A 175 13.53 6.51 -0.42
C PHE A 175 13.97 6.91 -1.84
N SER A 176 13.35 6.38 -2.89
CA SER A 176 13.66 6.81 -4.27
C SER A 176 13.44 8.30 -4.48
N SER A 177 13.98 8.84 -5.57
CA SER A 177 13.68 10.22 -5.95
C SER A 177 12.22 10.34 -6.40
N VAL A 178 11.67 11.56 -6.36
CA VAL A 178 10.33 11.82 -6.91
C VAL A 178 10.30 11.54 -8.42
N ALA A 179 11.39 11.80 -9.13
CA ALA A 179 11.50 11.56 -10.56
C ALA A 179 11.42 10.06 -10.89
N ASP A 180 12.15 9.23 -10.16
CA ASP A 180 12.14 7.77 -10.38
C ASP A 180 10.76 7.18 -10.13
N ARG A 181 10.09 7.60 -9.04
CA ARG A 181 8.72 7.19 -8.77
C ARG A 181 7.73 7.63 -9.84
N GLN A 182 7.86 8.84 -10.39
CA GLN A 182 7.00 9.29 -11.49
C GLN A 182 7.15 8.40 -12.73
N VAL A 183 8.39 8.06 -13.08
CA VAL A 183 8.69 7.15 -14.21
C VAL A 183 8.08 5.77 -13.96
N ASP A 184 8.27 5.21 -12.76
CA ASP A 184 7.76 3.88 -12.42
C ASP A 184 6.23 3.83 -12.36
N ILE A 185 5.60 4.82 -11.75
CA ILE A 185 4.14 4.92 -11.67
C ILE A 185 3.54 5.08 -13.07
N LEU A 186 4.10 5.96 -13.90
CA LEU A 186 3.67 6.15 -15.28
C LEU A 186 3.83 4.87 -16.09
N ARG A 187 4.97 4.18 -15.96
CA ARG A 187 5.25 2.95 -16.69
C ARG A 187 4.31 1.80 -16.30
N ARG A 188 3.98 1.66 -15.01
CA ARG A 188 3.21 0.52 -14.50
C ARG A 188 1.69 0.76 -14.54
N TRP A 189 1.23 1.98 -14.24
CA TRP A 189 -0.20 2.32 -14.11
C TRP A 189 -0.70 3.39 -15.08
N ASN A 190 0.18 3.96 -15.91
CA ASN A 190 -0.19 4.90 -16.98
C ASN A 190 -0.89 6.18 -16.47
N PHE A 191 -0.42 6.74 -15.35
CA PHE A 191 -0.79 8.07 -14.87
C PHE A 191 0.41 8.80 -14.25
N SER A 192 0.33 10.12 -14.14
CA SER A 192 1.30 10.93 -13.40
C SER A 192 0.76 11.26 -12.02
N CYS A 193 1.54 10.98 -10.97
CA CYS A 193 1.10 11.18 -9.59
C CYS A 193 1.10 12.68 -9.24
N ASP A 194 -0.01 13.19 -8.72
CA ASP A 194 -0.18 14.60 -8.34
C ASP A 194 -0.27 14.80 -6.81
N CYS A 195 0.16 13.80 -6.03
CA CYS A 195 0.13 13.87 -4.57
C CYS A 195 1.09 14.94 -4.01
N SER A 196 0.91 15.31 -2.74
CA SER A 196 1.70 16.35 -2.07
C SER A 196 3.22 16.13 -2.11
N ALA A 197 3.66 14.87 -2.14
CA ALA A 197 5.07 14.50 -2.27
C ALA A 197 5.62 14.77 -3.68
N CYS A 198 4.78 14.60 -4.71
CA CYS A 198 5.16 14.84 -6.10
C CYS A 198 5.06 16.31 -6.49
N THR A 199 4.07 17.04 -5.98
CA THR A 199 3.92 18.48 -6.23
C THR A 199 4.98 19.31 -5.51
N ASN A 200 5.56 18.79 -4.42
CA ASN A 200 6.67 19.40 -3.70
C ASN A 200 7.95 18.56 -3.84
N ALA A 201 8.37 18.34 -5.09
CA ALA A 201 9.37 17.34 -5.42
C ALA A 201 10.75 17.58 -4.77
N GLU A 202 11.21 18.83 -4.77
CA GLU A 202 12.52 19.22 -4.24
C GLU A 202 12.59 18.98 -2.72
N ALA A 203 11.64 19.51 -1.97
CA ALA A 203 11.60 19.33 -0.51
C ALA A 203 11.44 17.87 -0.13
N THR A 204 10.59 17.13 -0.85
CA THR A 204 10.38 15.69 -0.62
C THR A 204 11.66 14.88 -0.89
N THR A 205 12.37 15.19 -1.98
CA THR A 205 13.61 14.50 -2.34
C THR A 205 14.70 14.77 -1.30
N SER A 206 14.92 16.04 -0.95
CA SER A 206 15.89 16.42 0.09
C SER A 206 15.58 15.76 1.44
N MET A 207 14.30 15.72 1.84
CA MET A 207 13.88 15.09 3.08
C MET A 207 14.14 13.57 3.08
N ARG A 208 13.80 12.88 2.00
CA ARG A 208 14.00 11.42 1.87
C ARG A 208 15.48 11.05 1.79
N GLU A 209 16.30 11.84 1.11
CA GLU A 209 17.76 11.67 1.11
C GLU A 209 18.36 11.81 2.51
N LYS A 210 17.92 12.83 3.27
CA LYS A 210 18.32 13.01 4.66
C LYS A 210 17.92 11.82 5.53
N LEU A 211 16.69 11.32 5.38
CA LEU A 211 16.22 10.13 6.09
C LEU A 211 17.07 8.90 5.76
N LEU A 212 17.39 8.68 4.48
CA LEU A 212 18.25 7.58 4.05
C LEU A 212 19.67 7.69 4.61
N GLN A 213 20.23 8.90 4.67
CA GLN A 213 21.53 9.15 5.29
C GLN A 213 21.50 8.87 6.80
N GLN A 214 20.47 9.34 7.50
CA GLN A 214 20.25 9.04 8.93
C GLN A 214 20.12 7.54 9.18
N GLN A 215 19.36 6.85 8.34
CA GLN A 215 19.17 5.40 8.41
C GLN A 215 20.50 4.66 8.28
N LYS A 216 21.32 5.01 7.29
CA LYS A 216 22.65 4.43 7.05
C LYS A 216 23.62 4.71 8.21
N ALA A 217 23.66 5.96 8.70
CA ALA A 217 24.52 6.36 9.81
C ALA A 217 24.15 5.61 11.09
N MET A 218 22.86 5.51 11.40
CA MET A 218 22.37 4.79 12.57
C MET A 218 22.68 3.29 12.47
N LYS A 219 22.48 2.65 11.31
CA LYS A 219 22.86 1.25 11.10
C LYS A 219 24.37 1.03 11.30
N LEU A 220 25.21 1.95 10.83
CA LEU A 220 26.67 1.89 11.01
C LEU A 220 27.07 2.03 12.48
N HIS A 221 26.49 2.99 13.21
CA HIS A 221 26.74 3.17 14.64
C HIS A 221 26.36 1.91 15.44
N LEU A 222 25.28 1.24 15.04
CA LEU A 222 24.84 0.00 15.66
C LEU A 222 25.77 -1.19 15.42
N GLU A 223 26.63 -1.14 14.39
CA GLU A 223 27.54 -2.24 14.00
C GLU A 223 28.97 -2.06 14.52
N LYS A 224 29.41 -0.83 14.86
CA LYS A 224 30.82 -0.49 15.10
C LYS A 224 31.20 -0.09 16.54
N GLU A 225 30.36 -0.39 17.54
CA GLU A 225 30.44 0.04 18.96
C GLU A 225 29.65 1.31 19.33
N VAL A 226 29.21 1.33 20.59
CA VAL A 226 28.01 1.97 21.13
C VAL A 226 28.05 3.52 21.03
N PRO A 227 27.20 4.15 20.19
CA PRO A 227 27.01 5.60 20.25
C PRO A 227 26.53 6.00 21.65
N THR A 228 27.00 7.12 22.20
CA THR A 228 26.49 7.58 23.51
C THR A 228 24.97 7.69 23.45
N ARG A 229 24.28 7.18 24.48
CA ARG A 229 22.81 7.13 24.59
C ARG A 229 22.10 8.40 24.11
N LYS A 230 22.62 9.58 24.47
CA LYS A 230 22.03 10.88 24.08
C LYS A 230 22.07 11.16 22.57
N ILE A 231 23.14 10.75 21.88
CA ILE A 231 23.28 10.94 20.44
C ILE A 231 22.28 10.03 19.72
N LEU A 232 22.21 8.76 20.12
CA LEU A 232 21.27 7.80 19.56
C LEU A 232 19.80 8.23 19.76
N GLU A 233 19.43 8.70 20.97
CA GLU A 233 18.07 9.20 21.25
C GLU A 233 17.69 10.39 20.35
N LYS A 234 18.59 11.36 20.18
CA LYS A 234 18.34 12.54 19.34
C LYS A 234 18.18 12.17 17.87
N ASP A 235 19.08 11.34 17.36
CA ASP A 235 19.06 10.92 15.95
C ASP A 235 17.82 10.06 15.66
N LEU A 236 17.46 9.17 16.58
CA LEU A 236 16.26 8.33 16.49
C LEU A 236 14.98 9.17 16.53
N HIS A 237 14.86 10.14 17.45
CA HIS A 237 13.70 11.04 17.50
C HIS A 237 13.55 11.86 16.20
N SER A 238 14.65 12.42 15.69
CA SER A 238 14.62 13.16 14.42
C SER A 238 14.25 12.26 13.25
N TYR A 239 14.77 11.04 13.22
CA TYR A 239 14.47 10.07 12.17
C TYR A 239 13.00 9.65 12.21
N ILE A 240 12.46 9.29 13.38
CA ILE A 240 11.05 8.94 13.57
C ILE A 240 10.14 10.10 13.14
N ALA A 241 10.46 11.33 13.55
CA ALA A 241 9.67 12.51 13.17
C ALA A 241 9.62 12.68 11.65
N GLY A 242 10.74 12.49 10.97
CA GLY A 242 10.79 12.56 9.51
C GLY A 242 10.09 11.40 8.81
N MET A 243 10.19 10.18 9.32
CA MET A 243 9.45 9.02 8.82
C MET A 243 7.93 9.24 8.96
N LYS A 244 7.47 9.80 10.09
CA LYS A 244 6.06 10.20 10.27
C LYS A 244 5.63 11.26 9.27
N GLN A 245 6.46 12.26 9.01
CA GLN A 245 6.20 13.32 8.02
C GLN A 245 6.10 12.78 6.58
N GLU A 246 6.91 11.78 6.24
CA GLU A 246 6.87 11.11 4.93
C GLU A 246 5.85 9.96 4.87
N HIS A 247 5.15 9.69 5.97
CA HIS A 247 4.19 8.61 6.13
C HIS A 247 4.80 7.21 5.94
N PHE A 248 6.08 7.05 6.27
CA PHE A 248 6.82 5.79 6.21
C PHE A 248 6.74 5.05 7.56
N PHE A 249 5.58 4.46 7.84
CA PHE A 249 5.36 3.81 9.13
C PHE A 249 5.88 2.36 9.20
N PHE A 250 6.10 1.70 8.05
CA PHE A 250 6.39 0.25 7.99
C PHE A 250 7.79 -0.13 8.49
N ASP A 251 8.76 0.77 8.40
CA ASP A 251 10.14 0.53 8.82
C ASP A 251 10.38 0.86 10.31
N LEU A 252 9.48 1.61 10.96
CA LEU A 252 9.68 2.10 12.32
C LEU A 252 9.88 0.99 13.36
N PRO A 253 9.13 -0.14 13.36
CA PRO A 253 9.28 -1.17 14.40
C PRO A 253 10.70 -1.76 14.48
N GLN A 254 11.36 -1.98 13.33
CA GLN A 254 12.71 -2.55 13.30
C GLN A 254 13.75 -1.62 13.95
N PHE A 255 13.57 -0.30 13.83
CA PHE A 255 14.42 0.68 14.50
C PHE A 255 14.14 0.77 15.99
N TYR A 256 12.88 0.66 16.41
CA TYR A 256 12.55 0.59 17.84
C TYR A 256 13.14 -0.65 18.51
N ASP A 257 12.97 -1.83 17.93
CA ASP A 257 13.50 -3.09 18.48
C ASP A 257 15.02 -3.02 18.62
N ARG A 258 15.70 -2.56 17.57
CA ARG A 258 17.17 -2.46 17.57
C ARG A 258 17.68 -1.38 18.51
N ALA A 259 16.95 -0.27 18.67
CA ALA A 259 17.28 0.74 19.68
C ALA A 259 17.09 0.18 21.10
N ALA A 260 16.00 -0.56 21.36
CA ALA A 260 15.73 -1.20 22.65
C ALA A 260 16.82 -2.18 23.06
N ASP A 261 17.39 -2.94 22.12
CA ASP A 261 18.51 -3.84 22.38
C ASP A 261 19.77 -3.09 22.83
N VAL A 262 20.08 -1.94 22.22
CA VAL A 262 21.23 -1.11 22.64
C VAL A 262 21.04 -0.56 24.05
N TYR A 263 19.84 -0.09 24.39
CA TYR A 263 19.56 0.40 25.75
C TYR A 263 19.67 -0.70 26.80
N ARG A 264 19.31 -1.94 26.47
CA ARG A 264 19.46 -3.10 27.37
C ARG A 264 20.92 -3.45 27.66
N VAL A 265 21.82 -3.31 26.68
CA VAL A 265 23.25 -3.59 26.85
C VAL A 265 23.92 -2.56 27.77
N ASP A 266 23.63 -1.26 27.60
CA ASP A 266 24.20 -0.19 28.43
C ASP A 266 23.78 -0.30 29.92
N ASP A 267 22.52 -0.69 30.19
CA ASP A 267 22.06 -0.94 31.57
C ASP A 267 22.76 -2.16 32.21
N GLY A 268 23.08 -3.20 31.42
CA GLY A 268 23.83 -4.36 31.89
C GLY A 268 25.32 -4.05 32.17
N GLU A 269 25.94 -3.18 31.37
CA GLU A 269 27.32 -2.71 31.61
C GLU A 269 27.42 -1.79 32.83
N ARG A 270 26.40 -0.97 33.13
CA ARG A 270 26.35 -0.17 34.35
C ARG A 270 26.17 -1.02 35.60
N GLN A 271 25.36 -2.08 35.55
CA GLN A 271 25.18 -2.98 36.68
C GLN A 271 26.44 -3.80 36.99
N SER A 272 27.23 -4.17 35.98
CA SER A 272 28.51 -4.90 36.19
C SER A 272 29.66 -4.00 36.67
N ARG A 273 29.64 -2.70 36.36
CA ARG A 273 30.66 -1.72 36.82
C ARG A 273 30.33 -1.03 38.15
N GLY A 274 29.09 -1.11 38.63
CA GLY A 274 28.64 -0.52 39.90
C GLY A 274 28.66 -1.47 41.10
N GLY A 275 29.10 -2.72 40.92
CA GLY A 275 29.08 -3.78 41.95
C GLY A 275 30.46 -4.24 42.44
N GLY A 276 31.50 -3.42 42.27
CA GLY A 276 32.87 -3.70 42.75
C GLY A 276 33.29 -2.77 43.87
#